data_AF-A0A938KE14-F1
#
_entry.id   AF-A0A938KE14-F1
#
_cell.length_a   1.000
_cell.length_b   1.000
_cell.length_c   1.000
_cell.angle_alpha   90.00
_cell.angle_beta   90.00
_cell.angle_gamma   90.00
#
_symmetry.space_group_name_H-M   'P 1'
#
loop_
_entity.id
_entity.type
_entity.pdbx_description
1 polymer ?
#
loop_
_entity_poly.entity_id
_entity_poly.type
_entity_poly.pdbx_seq_one_letter_code
_entity_poly.pdbx_strand_id
1 'polypeptide(L)'
;MKTKPSKCTDGARPGGTAFRSSFTAVRQSCQRILALLLLALISTFANSALAQTTTGKVIIDNDCYRVVCPDDYVVYTCETVATPRLYNIEVIKKCPNALDLEVVCDPKLGTPLPIGNHTITCVVRLAGRIVGQCSFVIRVVRDTEPPKI
;
A
#
# COMPACT_ATOMS: atom_id res chain seq x y z
N MET A 1 -8.13 -10.58 2.85
CA MET A 1 -9.48 -10.13 2.47
C MET A 1 -9.70 -8.74 3.08
N LYS A 2 -9.65 -7.67 2.27
CA LYS A 2 -9.93 -6.30 2.74
C LYS A 2 -11.46 -6.13 2.72
N THR A 3 -12.07 -6.04 3.90
CA THR A 3 -13.50 -5.80 4.07
C THR A 3 -13.83 -4.38 3.58
N LYS A 4 -14.53 -4.28 2.45
CA LYS A 4 -15.13 -3.05 1.94
C LYS A 4 -16.14 -2.55 3.01
N PRO A 5 -16.10 -1.28 3.45
CA PRO A 5 -17.07 -0.78 4.41
C PRO A 5 -18.49 -0.89 3.84
N SER A 6 -19.41 -1.27 4.72
CA SER A 6 -20.82 -1.57 4.46
C SER A 6 -21.55 -0.40 3.79
N LYS A 7 -22.50 -0.78 2.92
CA LYS A 7 -23.53 0.05 2.28
C LYS A 7 -23.92 1.33 3.02
N CYS A 8 -24.28 2.32 2.21
CA CYS A 8 -25.11 3.46 2.57
C CYS A 8 -26.55 2.94 2.73
N THR A 9 -26.83 2.28 3.84
CA THR A 9 -28.17 1.85 4.20
C THR A 9 -28.50 2.42 5.57
N ASP A 10 -29.54 3.25 5.61
CA ASP A 10 -30.27 3.59 6.83
C ASP A 10 -30.58 2.32 7.63
N GLY A 11 -30.53 2.45 8.96
CA GLY A 11 -30.18 1.38 9.88
C GLY A 11 -31.01 0.09 9.83
N ALA A 12 -30.34 -1.00 10.18
CA ALA A 12 -30.90 -2.12 10.96
C ALA A 12 -29.76 -3.07 11.38
N ARG A 13 -29.71 -3.39 12.68
CA ARG A 13 -28.88 -4.43 13.30
C ARG A 13 -29.69 -5.74 13.34
N PRO A 14 -29.16 -6.87 12.88
CA PRO A 14 -28.78 -8.01 13.75
C PRO A 14 -27.54 -8.75 13.18
N GLY A 15 -26.79 -9.68 13.81
CA GLY A 15 -27.00 -10.59 14.93
C GLY A 15 -26.59 -12.01 14.50
N GLY A 16 -25.58 -12.61 15.16
CA GLY A 16 -25.18 -14.04 15.11
C GLY A 16 -24.35 -14.49 13.89
N THR A 17 -23.52 -15.53 13.90
CA THR A 17 -22.92 -16.43 14.92
C THR A 17 -21.81 -17.23 14.21
N ALA A 18 -20.85 -17.74 14.96
CA ALA A 18 -19.72 -18.54 14.48
C ALA A 18 -20.12 -19.84 13.75
N PHE A 19 -19.31 -20.27 12.77
CA PHE A 19 -19.20 -21.68 12.41
C PHE A 19 -17.74 -22.07 12.17
N ARG A 20 -17.40 -23.22 12.74
CA ARG A 20 -16.08 -23.78 12.98
C ARG A 20 -15.95 -25.03 12.09
N SER A 21 -14.71 -25.48 11.92
CA SER A 21 -14.25 -26.83 11.51
C SER A 21 -13.76 -27.00 10.08
N SER A 22 -12.83 -27.89 9.75
CA SER A 22 -11.67 -28.55 10.39
C SER A 22 -11.07 -29.53 9.35
N PHE A 23 -9.86 -30.07 9.63
CA PHE A 23 -9.29 -31.36 9.16
C PHE A 23 -8.82 -31.44 7.68
N THR A 24 -7.51 -31.33 7.39
CA THR A 24 -6.36 -32.30 7.46
C THR A 24 -6.24 -33.30 6.31
N ALA A 25 -4.96 -33.52 5.96
CA ALA A 25 -4.36 -34.54 5.09
C ALA A 25 -4.55 -34.27 3.58
N VAL A 26 -3.51 -34.30 2.75
CA VAL A 26 -2.71 -35.49 2.45
C VAL A 26 -1.23 -35.13 2.24
N ARG A 27 -0.37 -35.82 3.00
CA ARG A 27 1.06 -35.99 2.71
C ARG A 27 1.20 -36.79 1.42
N GLN A 28 2.04 -36.34 0.49
CA GLN A 28 2.63 -37.26 -0.48
C GLN A 28 4.12 -36.94 -0.62
N SER A 29 4.89 -37.66 0.20
CA SER A 29 6.33 -37.80 0.09
C SER A 29 6.64 -38.98 -0.83
N CYS A 30 7.85 -38.96 -1.39
CA CYS A 30 8.53 -40.05 -2.09
C CYS A 30 8.33 -40.10 -3.61
N GLN A 31 9.31 -39.52 -4.34
CA GLN A 31 9.98 -40.04 -5.54
C GLN A 31 10.70 -38.86 -6.28
N ARG A 32 12.00 -38.81 -6.57
CA ARG A 32 13.14 -39.73 -6.41
C ARG A 32 14.44 -38.92 -6.29
N ILE A 33 15.20 -39.30 -5.28
CA ILE A 33 16.64 -39.11 -5.12
C ILE A 33 17.32 -39.83 -6.29
N LEU A 34 17.74 -39.14 -7.35
CA LEU A 34 18.74 -39.64 -8.32
C LEU A 34 19.26 -38.59 -9.33
N ALA A 35 19.46 -37.32 -8.94
CA ALA A 35 20.09 -36.32 -9.82
C ALA A 35 21.14 -35.45 -9.11
N LEU A 36 21.78 -36.01 -8.07
CA LEU A 36 22.64 -35.29 -7.12
C LEU A 36 24.14 -35.32 -7.44
N LEU A 37 24.58 -35.71 -8.65
CA LEU A 37 26.03 -35.88 -8.93
C LEU A 37 26.60 -35.23 -10.21
N LEU A 38 25.88 -34.37 -10.95
CA LEU A 38 26.42 -33.76 -12.18
C LEU A 38 26.22 -32.24 -12.37
N LEU A 39 25.71 -31.49 -11.39
CA LEU A 39 25.40 -30.05 -11.56
C LEU A 39 26.24 -29.08 -10.70
N ALA A 40 27.36 -29.53 -10.13
CA ALA A 40 28.16 -28.74 -9.18
C ALA A 40 29.34 -27.93 -9.80
N LEU A 41 29.25 -27.44 -11.06
CA LEU A 41 30.35 -26.68 -11.69
C LEU A 41 29.95 -25.42 -12.49
N ILE A 42 28.76 -24.84 -12.29
CA ILE A 42 28.45 -23.50 -12.84
C ILE A 42 27.91 -22.59 -11.74
N SER A 43 28.77 -22.27 -10.77
CA SER A 43 28.52 -21.22 -9.79
C SER A 43 29.09 -19.90 -10.30
N THR A 44 28.31 -19.17 -11.11
CA THR A 44 28.53 -17.73 -11.34
C THR A 44 27.26 -16.98 -11.00
N PHE A 45 27.40 -16.13 -10.00
CA PHE A 45 26.38 -15.36 -9.30
C PHE A 45 25.36 -14.73 -10.23
N ALA A 46 24.13 -15.25 -10.21
CA ALA A 46 22.98 -14.45 -10.58
C ALA A 46 22.85 -13.33 -9.53
N ASN A 47 23.30 -12.13 -9.87
CA ASN A 47 22.93 -10.93 -9.13
C ASN A 47 21.44 -10.67 -9.40
N SER A 48 20.57 -11.46 -8.77
CA SER A 48 19.17 -11.09 -8.64
C SER A 48 19.13 -9.95 -7.65
N ALA A 49 19.18 -8.72 -8.16
CA ALA A 49 18.61 -7.58 -7.44
C ALA A 49 17.18 -8.00 -7.14
N LEU A 50 16.88 -8.25 -5.86
CA LEU A 50 15.51 -8.27 -5.38
C LEU A 50 14.96 -6.88 -5.70
N ALA A 51 14.36 -6.73 -6.88
CA ALA A 51 13.50 -5.60 -7.16
C ALA A 51 12.38 -5.71 -6.14
N GLN A 52 12.56 -5.05 -5.01
CA GLN A 52 11.53 -4.93 -3.99
C GLN A 52 10.35 -4.30 -4.70
N THR A 53 9.30 -5.08 -4.91
CA THR A 53 8.04 -4.65 -5.47
C THR A 53 7.43 -3.65 -4.50
N THR A 54 7.96 -2.44 -4.53
CA THR A 54 7.51 -1.32 -3.71
C THR A 54 6.30 -0.78 -4.46
N THR A 55 5.15 -0.82 -3.81
CA THR A 55 3.92 -0.23 -4.40
C THR A 55 4.08 1.28 -4.24
N GLY A 56 4.38 2.00 -5.31
CA GLY A 56 4.58 3.45 -5.29
C GLY A 56 5.81 3.96 -6.03
N LYS A 57 5.84 5.28 -6.23
CA LYS A 57 6.92 6.00 -6.91
C LYS A 57 7.99 6.44 -5.92
N VAL A 58 9.21 5.93 -6.08
CA VAL A 58 10.38 6.40 -5.33
C VAL A 58 10.77 7.80 -5.84
N ILE A 59 10.82 8.79 -4.94
CA ILE A 59 11.20 10.18 -5.28
C ILE A 59 12.55 10.60 -4.69
N ILE A 60 12.99 9.94 -3.62
CA ILE A 60 14.30 10.13 -3.02
C ILE A 60 14.83 8.73 -2.71
N ASP A 61 16.01 8.40 -3.21
CA ASP A 61 16.75 7.21 -2.78
C ASP A 61 18.23 7.58 -2.72
N ASN A 62 18.74 7.67 -1.50
CA ASN A 62 20.15 7.87 -1.22
C ASN A 62 20.55 7.03 0.01
N ASP A 63 21.80 7.18 0.44
CA ASP A 63 22.37 6.41 1.54
C ASP A 63 21.62 6.59 2.87
N CYS A 64 20.99 7.75 3.09
CA CYS A 64 20.32 8.08 4.34
C CYS A 64 18.79 8.12 4.28
N TYR A 65 18.21 8.34 3.11
CA TYR A 65 16.78 8.53 2.95
C TYR A 65 16.26 7.70 1.78
N ARG A 66 15.11 7.08 2.00
CA ARG A 66 14.28 6.54 0.94
C ARG A 66 12.86 7.04 1.13
N VAL A 67 12.35 7.80 0.16
CA VAL A 67 10.98 8.33 0.18
C VAL A 67 10.20 7.78 -1.00
N VAL A 68 9.09 7.15 -0.68
CA VAL A 68 8.18 6.53 -1.65
C VAL A 68 6.82 7.19 -1.53
N CYS A 69 6.32 7.68 -2.66
CA CYS A 69 4.99 8.24 -2.75
C CYS A 69 3.99 7.17 -3.21
N PRO A 70 2.74 7.26 -2.76
CA PRO A 70 1.72 6.29 -3.13
C PRO A 70 1.40 6.40 -4.63
N ASP A 71 0.89 5.30 -5.16
CA ASP A 71 0.20 5.29 -6.45
C ASP A 71 -1.20 5.90 -6.31
N ASP A 72 -1.81 6.19 -7.45
CA ASP A 72 -3.20 6.64 -7.52
C ASP A 72 -4.14 5.58 -6.91
N TYR A 73 -5.08 6.02 -6.08
CA TYR A 73 -6.02 5.11 -5.42
C TYR A 73 -7.45 5.64 -5.40
N VAL A 74 -8.38 4.70 -5.20
CA VAL A 74 -9.82 4.97 -5.20
C VAL A 74 -10.34 4.91 -3.78
N VAL A 75 -11.11 5.93 -3.40
CA VAL A 75 -11.85 5.97 -2.13
C VAL A 75 -13.32 5.84 -2.45
N TYR A 76 -13.95 4.85 -1.83
CA TYR A 76 -15.39 4.66 -1.91
C TYR A 76 -16.04 5.37 -0.72
N THR A 77 -17.08 6.16 -0.99
CA THR A 77 -17.86 6.84 0.05
C THR A 77 -19.35 6.68 -0.20
N CYS A 78 -20.10 6.78 0.88
CA CYS A 78 -21.56 6.84 0.86
C CYS A 78 -22.11 8.25 0.83
N GLU A 79 -21.27 9.20 1.21
CA GLU A 79 -21.62 10.61 1.26
C GLU A 79 -21.34 11.28 -0.10
N THR A 80 -21.58 12.58 -0.18
CA THR A 80 -21.16 13.41 -1.32
C THR A 80 -19.69 13.80 -1.27
N VAL A 81 -19.04 13.56 -0.11
CA VAL A 81 -17.64 13.85 0.16
C VAL A 81 -16.95 12.64 0.81
N ALA A 82 -15.64 12.59 0.72
CA ALA A 82 -14.79 11.66 1.46
C ALA A 82 -13.65 12.44 2.11
N THR A 83 -13.30 12.10 3.35
CA THR A 83 -12.15 12.66 4.06
C THR A 83 -11.03 11.61 4.13
N PRO A 84 -10.00 11.70 3.27
CA PRO A 84 -8.89 10.75 3.31
C PRO A 84 -8.19 10.83 4.67
N ARG A 85 -8.10 9.68 5.37
CA ARG A 85 -7.46 9.58 6.69
C ARG A 85 -5.95 9.37 6.63
N LEU A 86 -5.44 8.95 5.48
CA LEU A 86 -4.03 8.65 5.29
C LEU A 86 -3.65 8.85 3.82
N TYR A 87 -2.46 9.43 3.61
CA TYR A 87 -1.73 9.38 2.35
C TYR A 87 -0.59 8.39 2.60
N ASN A 88 -0.55 7.29 1.86
CA ASN A 88 0.41 6.19 2.09
C ASN A 88 1.81 6.58 1.61
N ILE A 89 2.39 7.64 2.17
CA ILE A 89 3.74 8.11 1.88
C ILE A 89 4.67 7.42 2.86
N GLU A 90 5.67 6.73 2.33
CA GLU A 90 6.66 6.03 3.13
C GLU A 90 7.95 6.85 3.16
N VAL A 91 8.38 7.22 4.37
CA VAL A 91 9.65 7.92 4.61
C VAL A 91 10.51 7.01 5.46
N ILE A 92 11.59 6.49 4.88
CA ILE A 92 12.54 5.61 5.53
C ILE A 92 13.84 6.38 5.78
N LYS A 93 14.21 6.49 7.05
CA LYS A 93 15.47 7.06 7.51
C LYS A 93 16.46 5.91 7.80
N LYS A 94 17.51 5.79 6.99
CA LYS A 94 18.54 4.75 7.08
C LYS A 94 19.67 5.15 8.05
N CYS A 95 19.96 6.44 8.18
CA CYS A 95 21.05 6.96 9.01
C CYS A 95 20.58 7.45 10.40
N PRO A 96 21.29 7.17 11.50
CA PRO A 96 20.89 7.59 12.85
C PRO A 96 20.98 9.12 13.06
N ASN A 97 21.98 9.77 12.47
CA ASN A 97 22.25 11.21 12.63
C ASN A 97 21.66 12.08 11.50
N ALA A 98 20.82 11.49 10.65
CA ALA A 98 20.12 12.26 9.62
C ALA A 98 19.11 13.22 10.27
N LEU A 99 18.86 14.36 9.62
CA LEU A 99 17.78 15.27 10.02
C LEU A 99 16.42 14.65 9.68
N ASP A 100 15.36 15.12 10.33
CA ASP A 100 14.01 14.66 10.01
C ASP A 100 13.48 15.37 8.76
N LEU A 101 12.76 14.61 7.93
CA LEU A 101 12.08 15.11 6.75
C LEU A 101 10.68 15.56 7.13
N GLU A 102 10.28 16.72 6.64
CA GLU A 102 8.91 17.21 6.75
C GLU A 102 8.19 16.94 5.43
N VAL A 103 7.03 16.29 5.49
CA VAL A 103 6.18 16.07 4.30
C VAL A 103 4.93 16.92 4.43
N VAL A 104 4.73 17.83 3.48
CA VAL A 104 3.58 18.73 3.44
C VAL A 104 2.79 18.47 2.17
N CYS A 105 1.52 18.09 2.31
CA CYS A 105 0.62 17.82 1.19
C CYS A 105 -0.45 18.90 1.05
N ASP A 106 -0.83 19.17 -0.20
CA ASP A 106 -1.95 20.00 -0.58
C ASP A 106 -2.83 19.27 -1.62
N PRO A 107 -4.15 19.09 -1.39
CA PRO A 107 -4.88 19.32 -0.14
C PRO A 107 -4.28 18.64 1.10
N LYS A 108 -4.50 19.23 2.28
CA LYS A 108 -4.04 18.65 3.55
C LYS A 108 -4.80 17.37 3.87
N LEU A 109 -4.15 16.48 4.62
CA LEU A 109 -4.78 15.31 5.20
C LEU A 109 -6.04 15.72 5.98
N GLY A 110 -7.15 15.03 5.75
CA GLY A 110 -8.44 15.34 6.36
C GLY A 110 -9.27 16.40 5.64
N THR A 111 -8.77 17.06 4.59
CA THR A 111 -9.62 17.93 3.76
C THR A 111 -10.74 17.10 3.10
N PRO A 112 -12.01 17.52 3.22
CA PRO A 112 -13.12 16.84 2.56
C PRO A 112 -13.02 17.01 1.05
N LEU A 113 -12.96 15.89 0.34
CA LEU A 113 -12.89 15.83 -1.11
C LEU A 113 -14.26 15.39 -1.66
N PRO A 114 -14.92 16.18 -2.52
CA PRO A 114 -16.16 15.76 -3.16
C PRO A 114 -15.96 14.57 -4.10
N ILE A 115 -17.04 13.95 -4.56
CA ILE A 115 -16.97 12.91 -5.61
C ILE A 115 -16.24 13.46 -6.86
N GLY A 116 -15.25 12.72 -7.35
CA GLY A 116 -14.41 13.14 -8.48
C GLY A 116 -12.94 12.76 -8.33
N ASN A 117 -12.10 13.26 -9.23
CA ASN A 117 -10.64 13.07 -9.19
C ASN A 117 -9.98 14.28 -8.52
N HIS A 118 -9.14 14.02 -7.53
CA HIS A 118 -8.41 15.04 -6.77
C HIS A 118 -6.92 14.78 -6.88
N THR A 119 -6.17 15.76 -7.37
CA THR A 119 -4.72 15.67 -7.41
C THR A 119 -4.17 16.17 -6.07
N ILE A 120 -3.45 15.30 -5.37
CA ILE A 120 -2.75 15.63 -4.14
C ILE A 120 -1.28 15.82 -4.47
N THR A 121 -0.73 16.96 -4.08
CA THR A 121 0.69 17.29 -4.27
C THR A 121 1.38 17.34 -2.93
N CYS A 122 2.39 16.50 -2.74
CA CYS A 122 3.19 16.44 -1.52
C CYS A 122 4.61 16.91 -1.79
N VAL A 123 5.09 17.79 -0.92
CA VAL A 123 6.42 18.37 -0.95
C VAL A 123 7.20 17.86 0.26
N VAL A 124 8.39 17.34 0.01
CA VAL A 124 9.31 16.86 1.03
C VAL A 124 10.34 17.95 1.29
N ARG A 125 10.47 18.36 2.55
CA ARG A 125 11.43 19.36 3.01
C ARG A 125 12.46 18.76 3.94
N LEU A 126 13.68 19.24 3.81
CA LEU A 126 14.81 18.96 4.68
C LEU A 126 15.40 20.30 5.13
N ALA A 127 15.41 20.56 6.45
CA ALA A 127 15.89 21.83 7.01
C ALA A 127 15.32 23.09 6.32
N GLY A 128 14.01 23.07 6.00
CA GLY A 128 13.30 24.17 5.35
C GLY A 128 13.48 24.28 3.82
N ARG A 129 14.31 23.45 3.20
CA ARG A 129 14.49 23.40 1.74
C ARG A 129 13.70 22.27 1.13
N ILE A 130 13.13 22.49 -0.06
CA ILE A 130 12.46 21.44 -0.83
C ILE A 130 13.52 20.50 -1.40
N VAL A 131 13.41 19.21 -1.08
CA VAL A 131 14.32 18.16 -1.57
C VAL A 131 13.63 17.14 -2.47
N GLY A 132 12.30 17.14 -2.50
CA GLY A 132 11.52 16.26 -3.37
C GLY A 132 10.06 16.70 -3.46
N GLN A 133 9.38 16.23 -4.49
CA GLN A 133 7.96 16.47 -4.71
C GLN A 133 7.35 15.24 -5.39
N CYS A 134 6.12 14.91 -5.00
CA CYS A 134 5.32 13.93 -5.68
C CYS A 134 3.87 14.35 -5.77
N SER A 135 3.18 13.81 -6.78
CA SER A 135 1.77 14.02 -7.03
C SER A 135 1.11 12.67 -7.28
N PHE A 136 -0.07 12.48 -6.70
CA PHE A 136 -0.92 11.30 -6.92
C PHE A 136 -2.38 11.71 -6.96
N VAL A 137 -3.21 10.88 -7.58
CA VAL A 137 -4.64 11.13 -7.76
C VAL A 137 -5.45 10.27 -6.81
N ILE A 138 -6.30 10.92 -6.02
CA ILE A 138 -7.37 10.27 -5.27
C ILE A 138 -8.65 10.36 -6.07
N ARG A 139 -9.21 9.22 -6.45
CA ARG A 139 -10.54 9.17 -7.07
C ARG A 139 -11.61 8.83 -6.04
N VAL A 140 -12.48 9.78 -5.73
CA VAL A 140 -13.61 9.59 -4.83
C VAL A 140 -14.82 9.13 -5.64
N VAL A 141 -15.31 7.93 -5.35
CA VAL A 141 -16.43 7.30 -6.04
C VAL A 141 -17.54 7.03 -5.02
N ARG A 142 -18.78 7.34 -5.40
CA ARG A 142 -19.94 6.91 -4.62
C ARG A 142 -20.11 5.41 -4.75
N ASP A 143 -20.18 4.69 -3.63
CA ASP A 143 -20.47 3.27 -3.66
C ASP A 143 -21.97 3.04 -3.87
N THR A 144 -22.32 2.41 -5.00
CA THR A 144 -23.70 2.05 -5.34
C THR A 144 -23.89 0.55 -5.49
N GLU A 145 -22.84 -0.25 -5.26
CA GLU A 145 -22.91 -1.70 -5.49
C GLU A 145 -23.46 -2.42 -4.25
N PRO A 146 -24.47 -3.31 -4.40
CA PRO A 146 -24.95 -4.12 -3.28
C PRO A 146 -23.90 -5.14 -2.81
N PRO A 147 -23.90 -5.52 -1.52
CA PRO A 147 -22.99 -6.54 -0.99
C PRO A 147 -23.29 -7.85 -1.68
N LYS A 148 -22.25 -8.45 -2.26
CA LYS A 148 -22.29 -9.82 -2.75
C LYS A 148 -22.02 -10.73 -1.55
N ILE A 149 -22.99 -11.59 -1.26
CA ILE A 149 -22.94 -12.61 -0.20
C ILE A 149 -22.40 -13.89 -0.82
#